data_AF-A0A0N0LXD3-F1
#
_entry.id   AF-A0A0N0LXD3-F1
#
_cell.length_a   1.000
_cell.length_b   1.000
_cell.length_c   1.000
_cell.angle_alpha   90.00
_cell.angle_beta   90.00
_cell.angle_gamma   90.00
#
_symmetry.space_group_name_H-M   'P 1'
#
loop_
_entity.id
_entity.type
_entity.pdbx_description
1 polymer ?
#
loop_
_entity_poly.entity_id
_entity_poly.type
_entity_poly.pdbx_seq_one_letter_code
_entity_poly.pdbx_strand_id
1 'polypeptide(L)'
;MRTNDKVLLENINDYFSHKGMSPHLIDDIKEKYRQDIKKSEEKDQDYIEYRGKSPAQLILTIQRNLFALQLNPMIFFIINFILISYLYDKQYVPFQAITGISLFYCLVIFPITLILYVRIAKKNYLYSNKYEMRTGIIIGIIALILVIMQGFHFNWAIIPISIYGHQFVFFAGIILSLVGIFFKRIEFVGVGLLFCQKTIDAMVTDPEIAQFFSLAIWIILVVLIIFYTIRLSERTKSS
;
A
#
# COMPACT_ATOMS: atom_id res chain seq x y z
N MET A 1 -33.86 15.12 -2.80
CA MET A 1 -33.27 14.86 -1.47
C MET A 1 -34.32 15.03 -0.39
N ARG A 2 -34.66 13.91 0.27
CA ARG A 2 -35.67 13.84 1.33
C ARG A 2 -35.12 14.48 2.62
N THR A 3 -36.00 14.81 3.57
CA THR A 3 -35.62 15.44 4.84
C THR A 3 -34.66 14.56 5.64
N ASN A 4 -34.90 13.24 5.68
CA ASN A 4 -34.05 12.26 6.36
C ASN A 4 -32.62 12.23 5.79
N ASP A 5 -32.46 12.40 4.48
CA ASP A 5 -31.15 12.43 3.82
C ASP A 5 -30.36 13.70 4.16
N LYS A 6 -31.05 14.84 4.33
CA LYS A 6 -30.43 16.10 4.76
C LYS A 6 -29.89 15.99 6.19
N VAL A 7 -30.68 15.44 7.10
CA VAL A 7 -30.28 15.19 8.49
C VAL A 7 -29.10 14.23 8.56
N LEU A 8 -29.05 13.21 7.71
CA LEU A 8 -27.90 12.29 7.64
C LEU A 8 -26.62 13.00 7.19
N LEU A 9 -26.69 13.88 6.19
CA LEU A 9 -25.53 14.66 5.72
C LEU A 9 -25.02 15.64 6.79
N GLU A 10 -25.93 16.25 7.55
CA GLU A 10 -25.59 17.13 8.67
C GLU A 10 -24.90 16.34 9.79
N ASN A 11 -25.45 15.19 10.18
CA ASN A 11 -24.81 14.30 11.15
C ASN A 11 -23.40 13.84 10.72
N ILE A 12 -23.20 13.57 9.43
CA ILE A 12 -21.87 13.25 8.86
C ILE A 12 -20.94 14.45 8.99
N ASN A 13 -21.42 15.65 8.62
CA ASN A 13 -20.66 16.89 8.71
C ASN A 13 -20.22 17.15 10.16
N ASP A 14 -21.14 17.09 11.10
CA ASP A 14 -20.88 17.39 12.51
C ASP A 14 -19.92 16.38 13.13
N TYR A 15 -20.13 15.09 12.86
CA TYR A 15 -19.25 14.04 13.36
C TYR A 15 -17.81 14.20 12.87
N PHE A 16 -17.60 14.40 11.57
CA PHE A 16 -16.26 14.51 11.01
C PHE A 16 -15.60 15.86 11.32
N SER A 17 -16.39 16.93 11.46
CA SER A 17 -15.89 18.24 11.90
C SER A 17 -15.42 18.17 13.35
N HIS A 18 -16.19 17.54 14.25
CA HIS A 18 -15.78 17.31 15.63
C HIS A 18 -14.55 16.39 15.73
N LYS A 19 -14.33 15.50 14.75
CA LYS A 19 -13.14 14.65 14.67
C LYS A 19 -11.90 15.36 14.11
N GLY A 20 -11.99 16.66 13.80
CA GLY A 20 -10.88 17.42 13.22
C GLY A 20 -10.62 17.06 11.76
N MET A 21 -11.59 16.54 11.02
CA MET A 21 -11.35 16.21 9.62
C MET A 21 -11.27 17.49 8.77
N SER A 22 -10.33 17.56 7.83
CA SER A 22 -10.21 18.70 6.90
C SER A 22 -11.53 18.97 6.16
N PRO A 23 -11.98 20.24 6.06
CA PRO A 23 -13.24 20.60 5.39
C PRO A 23 -13.37 20.03 3.98
N HIS A 24 -12.30 20.04 3.20
CA HIS A 24 -12.27 19.47 1.85
C HIS A 24 -12.59 17.95 1.85
N LEU A 25 -12.10 17.21 2.84
CA LEU A 25 -12.38 15.77 2.93
C LEU A 25 -13.84 15.52 3.33
N ILE A 26 -14.39 16.36 4.21
CA ILE A 26 -15.81 16.31 4.58
C ILE A 26 -16.70 16.65 3.37
N ASP A 27 -16.31 17.63 2.56
CA ASP A 27 -17.04 17.99 1.34
C ASP A 27 -17.01 16.89 0.28
N ASP A 28 -15.86 16.23 0.06
CA ASP A 28 -15.79 15.04 -0.81
C ASP A 28 -16.73 13.92 -0.31
N ILE A 29 -16.74 13.66 1.01
CA ILE A 29 -17.66 12.66 1.61
C ILE A 29 -19.11 13.03 1.34
N LYS A 30 -19.49 14.29 1.56
CA LYS A 30 -20.85 14.79 1.32
C LYS A 30 -21.23 14.66 -0.16
N GLU A 31 -20.34 15.02 -1.07
CA GLU A 31 -20.61 14.96 -2.51
C GLU A 31 -20.80 13.51 -2.99
N LYS A 32 -19.92 12.59 -2.56
CA LYS A 32 -20.10 11.17 -2.88
C LYS A 32 -21.36 10.58 -2.26
N TYR A 33 -21.72 11.01 -1.05
CA TYR A 33 -23.00 10.64 -0.44
C TYR A 33 -24.18 11.13 -1.27
N ARG A 34 -24.18 12.39 -1.72
CA ARG A 34 -25.23 12.94 -2.58
C ARG A 34 -25.38 12.15 -3.87
N GLN A 35 -24.27 11.71 -4.46
CA GLN A 35 -24.30 10.83 -5.65
C GLN A 35 -24.86 9.44 -5.31
N ASP A 36 -24.52 8.87 -4.15
CA ASP A 36 -25.02 7.55 -3.74
C ASP A 36 -26.50 7.57 -3.35
N ILE A 37 -26.99 8.68 -2.78
CA ILE A 37 -28.42 8.89 -2.44
C ILE A 37 -29.30 8.86 -3.68
N LYS A 38 -28.80 9.31 -4.85
CA LYS A 38 -29.58 9.20 -6.10
C LYS A 38 -29.99 7.75 -6.41
N LYS A 39 -29.17 6.77 -6.05
CA LYS A 39 -29.49 5.34 -6.24
C LYS A 39 -30.62 4.84 -5.34
N SER A 40 -30.81 5.45 -4.16
CA SER A 40 -31.95 5.13 -3.30
C SER A 40 -33.20 5.88 -3.76
N GLU A 41 -33.05 7.12 -4.24
CA GLU A 41 -34.14 7.89 -4.85
C GLU A 41 -34.71 7.18 -6.10
N GLU A 42 -33.85 6.59 -6.95
CA GLU A 42 -34.25 5.75 -8.09
C GLU A 42 -35.09 4.53 -7.70
N LYS A 43 -34.96 4.05 -6.46
CA LYS A 43 -35.71 2.91 -5.91
C LYS A 43 -36.88 3.33 -5.02
N ASP A 44 -37.15 4.63 -4.94
CA ASP A 44 -38.14 5.25 -4.05
C ASP A 44 -37.99 4.87 -2.56
N GLN A 45 -36.77 4.51 -2.14
CA GLN A 45 -36.47 4.08 -0.77
C GLN A 45 -35.69 5.15 -0.01
N ASP A 46 -35.91 5.21 1.31
CA ASP A 46 -35.07 6.03 2.19
C ASP A 46 -33.64 5.49 2.19
N TYR A 47 -32.64 6.37 2.22
CA TYR A 47 -31.24 5.96 2.06
C TYR A 47 -30.78 4.98 3.15
N ILE A 48 -31.24 5.17 4.39
CA ILE A 48 -30.94 4.27 5.52
C ILE A 48 -31.48 2.85 5.25
N GLU A 49 -32.68 2.77 4.67
CA GLU A 49 -33.36 1.52 4.32
C GLU A 49 -32.69 0.85 3.12
N TYR A 50 -32.40 1.62 2.06
CA TYR A 50 -31.62 1.16 0.90
C TYR A 50 -30.26 0.56 1.30
N ARG A 51 -29.60 1.17 2.29
CA ARG A 51 -28.31 0.70 2.81
C ARG A 51 -28.43 -0.42 3.84
N GLY A 52 -29.62 -0.66 4.39
CA GLY A 52 -29.87 -1.62 5.47
C GLY A 52 -29.00 -1.38 6.71
N LYS A 53 -28.68 -0.12 7.02
CA LYS A 53 -27.73 0.26 8.09
C LYS A 53 -28.17 1.51 8.81
N SER A 54 -27.94 1.57 10.12
CA SER A 54 -28.20 2.78 10.89
C SER A 54 -27.25 3.93 10.51
N PRO A 55 -27.61 5.21 10.76
CA PRO A 55 -26.74 6.36 10.56
C PRO A 55 -25.36 6.19 11.21
N ALA A 56 -25.32 5.71 12.45
CA ALA A 56 -24.07 5.44 13.16
C ALA A 56 -23.21 4.39 12.46
N GLN A 57 -23.82 3.29 11.97
CA GLN A 57 -23.08 2.25 11.23
C GLN A 57 -22.54 2.76 9.89
N LEU A 58 -23.25 3.67 9.24
CA LEU A 58 -22.80 4.34 8.03
C LEU A 58 -21.58 5.22 8.31
N ILE A 59 -21.66 6.10 9.32
CA ILE A 59 -20.55 6.95 9.77
C ILE A 59 -19.33 6.11 10.13
N LEU A 60 -19.50 5.05 10.92
CA LEU A 60 -18.41 4.13 11.29
C LEU A 60 -17.80 3.43 10.07
N THR A 61 -18.62 3.08 9.08
CA THR A 61 -18.12 2.46 7.82
C THR A 61 -17.23 3.46 7.08
N ILE A 62 -17.68 4.71 6.92
CA ILE A 62 -16.92 5.78 6.27
C ILE A 62 -15.60 6.01 7.00
N GLN A 63 -15.65 6.21 8.31
CA GLN A 63 -14.48 6.46 9.14
C GLN A 63 -13.44 5.36 8.94
N ARG A 64 -13.82 4.08 9.15
CA ARG A 64 -12.90 2.94 9.00
C ARG A 64 -12.30 2.86 7.61
N ASN A 65 -13.10 3.11 6.57
CA ASN A 65 -12.64 3.02 5.20
C ASN A 65 -11.72 4.19 4.81
N LEU A 66 -11.96 5.40 5.31
CA LEU A 66 -11.06 6.54 5.15
C LEU A 66 -9.70 6.28 5.80
N PHE A 67 -9.70 5.73 7.03
CA PHE A 67 -8.46 5.29 7.66
C PHE A 67 -7.75 4.23 6.81
N ALA A 68 -8.46 3.23 6.31
CA ALA A 68 -7.87 2.20 5.45
C ALA A 68 -7.26 2.79 4.16
N LEU A 69 -7.92 3.77 3.52
CA LEU A 69 -7.39 4.46 2.34
C LEU A 69 -6.13 5.27 2.65
N GLN A 70 -6.09 5.96 3.79
CA GLN A 70 -4.95 6.76 4.22
C GLN A 70 -3.75 5.90 4.63
N LEU A 71 -4.00 4.79 5.35
CA LEU A 71 -2.95 3.89 5.84
C LEU A 71 -2.45 2.92 4.77
N ASN A 72 -3.25 2.62 3.73
CA ASN A 72 -2.90 1.63 2.70
C ASN A 72 -1.54 1.89 2.03
N PRO A 73 -1.21 3.13 1.58
CA PRO A 73 0.13 3.45 1.09
C PRO A 73 1.27 3.17 2.08
N MET A 74 1.07 3.50 3.36
CA MET A 74 2.09 3.29 4.39
C MET A 74 2.32 1.80 4.63
N ILE A 75 1.24 1.05 4.81
CA ILE A 75 1.29 -0.40 5.06
C ILE A 75 1.93 -1.12 3.88
N PHE A 76 1.54 -0.76 2.64
CA PHE A 76 2.13 -1.30 1.43
C PHE A 76 3.65 -1.06 1.39
N PHE A 77 4.09 0.17 1.66
CA PHE A 77 5.50 0.51 1.67
C PHE A 77 6.26 -0.26 2.75
N ILE A 78 5.82 -0.21 4.01
CA ILE A 78 6.52 -0.81 5.16
C ILE A 78 6.64 -2.33 5.01
N ILE A 79 5.54 -3.01 4.66
CA ILE A 79 5.55 -4.48 4.51
C ILE A 79 6.53 -4.88 3.41
N ASN A 80 6.45 -4.25 2.24
CA ASN A 80 7.34 -4.60 1.13
C ASN A 80 8.78 -4.19 1.39
N PHE A 81 9.01 -3.07 2.07
CA PHE A 81 10.35 -2.65 2.50
C PHE A 81 11.01 -3.69 3.40
N ILE A 82 10.29 -4.16 4.43
CA ILE A 82 10.82 -5.16 5.35
C ILE A 82 11.06 -6.49 4.62
N LEU A 83 10.07 -6.96 3.86
CA LEU A 83 10.17 -8.26 3.18
C LEU A 83 11.28 -8.28 2.14
N ILE A 84 11.39 -7.26 1.28
CA ILE A 84 12.47 -7.24 0.29
C ILE A 84 13.84 -7.08 0.95
N SER A 85 13.94 -6.26 1.99
CA SER A 85 15.21 -6.02 2.67
C SER A 85 15.72 -7.28 3.37
N TYR A 86 14.81 -8.06 3.97
CA TYR A 86 15.16 -9.21 4.79
C TYR A 86 15.17 -10.54 4.03
N LEU A 87 14.23 -10.75 3.11
CA LEU A 87 14.10 -12.02 2.39
C LEU A 87 15.02 -12.07 1.17
N TYR A 88 15.14 -10.96 0.43
CA TYR A 88 15.98 -10.90 -0.77
C TYR A 88 17.43 -10.62 -0.36
N ASP A 89 18.20 -11.69 -0.15
CA ASP A 89 19.60 -11.56 0.23
C ASP A 89 20.45 -11.12 -0.97
N LYS A 90 21.16 -10.00 -0.80
CA LYS A 90 22.05 -9.45 -1.81
C LYS A 90 23.26 -10.37 -2.04
N GLN A 91 23.69 -11.11 -1.02
CA GLN A 91 24.86 -11.99 -1.10
C GLN A 91 24.71 -13.11 -2.12
N TYR A 92 23.49 -13.59 -2.37
CA TYR A 92 23.26 -14.67 -3.33
C TYR A 92 23.22 -14.22 -4.79
N VAL A 93 23.06 -12.91 -5.05
CA VAL A 93 22.92 -12.37 -6.41
C VAL A 93 24.19 -12.57 -7.25
N PRO A 94 25.41 -12.28 -6.76
CA PRO A 94 26.65 -12.59 -7.49
C PRO A 94 26.83 -14.08 -7.79
N PHE A 95 26.30 -14.95 -6.92
CA PHE A 95 26.34 -16.41 -7.09
C PHE A 95 25.19 -16.95 -7.95
N GLN A 96 24.37 -16.08 -8.56
CA GLN A 96 23.23 -16.49 -9.39
C GLN A 96 22.27 -17.42 -8.63
N ALA A 97 21.94 -17.03 -7.40
CA ALA A 97 21.09 -17.81 -6.51
C ALA A 97 20.09 -16.93 -5.77
N ILE A 98 19.00 -17.56 -5.34
CA ILE A 98 17.97 -16.94 -4.50
C ILE A 98 17.44 -17.96 -3.49
N THR A 99 16.85 -17.50 -2.38
CA THR A 99 16.18 -18.41 -1.45
C THR A 99 14.77 -18.76 -1.93
N GLY A 100 14.26 -19.94 -1.58
CA GLY A 100 12.86 -20.30 -1.86
C GLY A 100 11.87 -19.29 -1.26
N ILE A 101 12.18 -18.74 -0.09
CA ILE A 101 11.38 -17.70 0.56
C ILE A 101 11.35 -16.38 -0.25
N SER A 102 12.48 -15.91 -0.75
CA SER A 102 12.52 -14.69 -1.55
C SER A 102 11.84 -14.85 -2.91
N LEU A 103 11.97 -16.03 -3.52
CA LEU A 103 11.23 -16.36 -4.73
C LEU A 103 9.72 -16.34 -4.48
N PHE A 104 9.26 -16.94 -3.38
CA PHE A 104 7.86 -16.91 -2.97
C PHE A 104 7.37 -15.47 -2.69
N TYR A 105 8.18 -14.65 -2.03
CA TYR A 105 7.87 -13.23 -1.85
C TYR A 105 7.68 -12.51 -3.20
N CYS A 106 8.62 -12.66 -4.12
CA CYS A 106 8.60 -11.96 -5.41
C CYS A 106 7.43 -12.39 -6.30
N LEU A 107 7.11 -13.69 -6.33
CA LEU A 107 6.09 -14.24 -7.24
C LEU A 107 4.68 -14.22 -6.66
N VAL A 108 4.53 -14.29 -5.34
CA VAL A 108 3.22 -14.46 -4.70
C VAL A 108 2.87 -13.25 -3.84
N ILE A 109 3.68 -12.95 -2.83
CA ILE A 109 3.33 -11.93 -1.84
C ILE A 109 3.34 -10.53 -2.46
N PHE A 110 4.39 -10.17 -3.19
CA PHE A 110 4.50 -8.84 -3.78
C PHE A 110 3.34 -8.55 -4.76
N PRO A 111 3.01 -9.40 -5.76
CA PRO A 111 1.86 -9.18 -6.64
C PRO A 111 0.52 -9.08 -5.89
N ILE A 112 0.29 -9.92 -4.86
CA ILE A 112 -0.93 -9.84 -4.07
C ILE A 112 -1.00 -8.50 -3.32
N THR A 113 0.11 -8.03 -2.74
CA THR A 113 0.14 -6.73 -2.04
C THR A 113 -0.13 -5.56 -3.00
N LEU A 114 0.38 -5.66 -4.24
CA LEU A 114 0.13 -4.68 -5.31
C LEU A 114 -1.35 -4.66 -5.72
N ILE A 115 -1.95 -5.83 -5.94
CA ILE A 115 -3.39 -5.96 -6.26
C ILE A 115 -4.24 -5.39 -5.12
N LEU A 116 -3.91 -5.72 -3.87
CA LEU A 116 -4.62 -5.22 -2.70
C LEU A 116 -4.53 -3.70 -2.61
N TYR A 117 -3.33 -3.14 -2.81
CA TYR A 117 -3.12 -1.69 -2.83
C TYR A 117 -4.03 -1.02 -3.87
N VAL A 118 -4.03 -1.52 -5.11
CA VAL A 118 -4.82 -0.94 -6.21
C VAL A 118 -6.32 -1.08 -5.95
N ARG A 119 -6.76 -2.23 -5.42
CA ARG A 119 -8.17 -2.46 -5.09
C ARG A 119 -8.66 -1.54 -3.99
N ILE A 120 -7.87 -1.33 -2.94
CA ILE A 120 -8.23 -0.38 -1.88
C ILE A 120 -8.26 1.04 -2.45
N ALA A 121 -7.26 1.44 -3.23
CA ALA A 121 -7.20 2.78 -3.83
C ALA A 121 -8.37 3.08 -4.79
N LYS A 122 -8.90 2.07 -5.48
CA LYS A 122 -10.07 2.21 -6.37
C LYS A 122 -11.42 2.22 -5.64
N LYS A 123 -11.52 1.72 -4.41
CA LYS A 123 -12.80 1.58 -3.71
C LYS A 123 -13.29 2.91 -3.14
N ASN A 124 -14.61 3.11 -3.21
CA ASN A 124 -15.27 4.24 -2.57
C ASN A 124 -15.42 3.97 -1.06
N TYR A 125 -15.06 4.94 -0.20
CA TYR A 125 -15.09 4.80 1.26
C TYR A 125 -16.51 4.66 1.84
N LEU A 126 -17.54 4.81 1.01
CA LEU A 126 -18.93 4.58 1.40
C LEU A 126 -19.26 3.11 1.69
N TYR A 127 -18.56 2.16 1.07
CA TYR A 127 -18.90 0.72 1.14
C TYR A 127 -17.85 -0.09 1.88
N SER A 128 -18.30 -1.16 2.55
CA SER A 128 -17.44 -1.99 3.39
C SER A 128 -16.29 -2.67 2.62
N ASN A 129 -15.07 -2.59 3.16
CA ASN A 129 -13.83 -3.20 2.66
C ASN A 129 -13.41 -4.49 3.39
N LYS A 130 -14.37 -5.26 3.92
CA LYS A 130 -14.12 -6.45 4.77
C LYS A 130 -13.19 -7.48 4.12
N TYR A 131 -13.33 -7.72 2.81
CA TYR A 131 -12.50 -8.69 2.09
C TYR A 131 -11.05 -8.24 2.01
N GLU A 132 -10.80 -7.00 1.58
CA GLU A 132 -9.45 -6.45 1.50
C GLU A 132 -8.76 -6.41 2.86
N MET A 133 -9.50 -6.07 3.92
CA MET A 133 -8.98 -6.09 5.29
C MET A 133 -8.55 -7.51 5.72
N ARG A 134 -9.38 -8.54 5.47
CA ARG A 134 -9.04 -9.93 5.79
C ARG A 134 -7.82 -10.41 5.02
N THR A 135 -7.77 -10.13 3.72
CA THR A 135 -6.60 -10.47 2.88
C THR A 135 -5.34 -9.76 3.38
N GLY A 136 -5.44 -8.49 3.78
CA GLY A 136 -4.31 -7.74 4.35
C GLY A 136 -3.79 -8.34 5.66
N ILE A 137 -4.68 -8.77 6.55
CA ILE A 137 -4.30 -9.46 7.80
C ILE A 137 -3.59 -10.79 7.50
N ILE A 138 -4.12 -11.58 6.57
CA ILE A 138 -3.49 -12.85 6.16
C ILE A 138 -2.08 -12.61 5.62
N ILE A 139 -1.90 -11.60 4.75
CA ILE A 139 -0.58 -11.22 4.23
C ILE A 139 0.35 -10.79 5.37
N GLY A 140 -0.13 -10.01 6.33
CA GLY A 140 0.67 -9.60 7.49
C GLY A 140 1.15 -10.79 8.34
N ILE A 141 0.29 -11.78 8.56
CA ILE A 141 0.65 -13.03 9.26
C ILE A 141 1.70 -13.80 8.47
N ILE A 142 1.49 -13.99 7.16
CA ILE A 142 2.44 -14.69 6.30
C ILE A 142 3.78 -13.95 6.27
N ALA A 143 3.78 -12.63 6.14
CA ALA A 143 4.98 -11.80 6.15
C ALA A 143 5.79 -12.00 7.44
N LEU A 144 5.13 -12.00 8.59
CA LEU A 144 5.78 -12.26 9.88
C LEU A 144 6.40 -13.66 9.93
N ILE A 145 5.68 -14.68 9.46
CA ILE A 145 6.18 -16.06 9.40
C ILE A 145 7.44 -16.14 8.52
N LEU A 146 7.42 -15.53 7.33
CA LEU A 146 8.56 -15.54 6.41
C LEU A 146 9.80 -14.86 7.03
N VAL A 147 9.61 -13.73 7.72
CA VAL A 147 10.71 -13.04 8.42
C VAL A 147 11.28 -13.91 9.54
N ILE A 148 10.42 -14.55 10.36
CA ILE A 148 10.87 -15.45 11.42
C ILE A 148 11.66 -16.61 10.83
N MET A 149 11.14 -17.26 9.78
CA MET A 149 11.79 -18.40 9.14
C MET A 149 13.17 -18.03 8.59
N GLN A 150 13.27 -16.90 7.89
CA GLN A 150 14.55 -16.40 7.40
C GLN A 150 15.53 -16.12 8.55
N GLY A 151 15.04 -15.59 9.67
CA GLY A 151 15.85 -15.34 10.87
C GLY A 151 16.40 -16.61 11.53
N PHE A 152 15.73 -17.75 11.36
CA PHE A 152 16.21 -19.08 11.77
C PHE A 152 16.90 -19.85 10.63
N HIS A 153 17.26 -19.17 9.52
CA HIS A 153 17.89 -19.75 8.33
C HIS A 153 17.09 -20.86 7.64
N PHE A 154 15.78 -20.93 7.87
CA PHE A 154 14.91 -21.90 7.22
C PHE A 154 14.48 -21.39 5.85
N ASN A 155 15.37 -21.46 4.86
CA ASN A 155 15.23 -20.74 3.58
C ASN A 155 14.44 -21.49 2.47
N TRP A 156 13.79 -22.61 2.80
CA TRP A 156 13.09 -23.57 1.92
C TRP A 156 13.93 -24.25 0.82
N ALA A 157 14.92 -23.58 0.25
CA ALA A 157 16.01 -24.09 -0.59
C ALA A 157 16.88 -22.90 -1.03
N ILE A 158 18.08 -23.17 -1.54
CA ILE A 158 18.82 -22.22 -2.38
C ILE A 158 18.60 -22.65 -3.82
N ILE A 159 17.99 -21.78 -4.61
CA ILE A 159 17.57 -22.04 -5.97
C ILE A 159 18.49 -21.25 -6.90
N PRO A 160 19.19 -21.91 -7.85
CA PRO A 160 19.96 -21.21 -8.85
C PRO A 160 19.02 -20.43 -9.78
N ILE A 161 19.31 -19.16 -10.00
CA ILE A 161 18.60 -18.27 -10.92
C ILE A 161 19.62 -17.63 -11.83
N SER A 162 19.38 -17.68 -13.14
CA SER A 162 20.29 -17.06 -14.11
C SER A 162 20.45 -15.57 -13.83
N ILE A 163 21.60 -15.00 -14.21
CA ILE A 163 21.83 -13.56 -14.13
C ILE A 163 20.68 -12.74 -14.75
N TYR A 164 20.09 -13.24 -15.85
CA TYR A 164 18.94 -12.61 -16.50
C TYR A 164 17.69 -12.53 -15.61
N GLY A 165 17.49 -13.48 -14.69
CA GLY A 165 16.41 -13.43 -13.72
C GLY A 165 16.57 -12.27 -12.73
N HIS A 166 17.79 -12.04 -12.24
CA HIS A 166 18.08 -10.87 -11.39
C HIS A 166 17.98 -9.55 -12.16
N GLN A 167 18.43 -9.52 -13.42
CA GLN A 167 18.27 -8.35 -14.29
C GLN A 167 16.80 -8.03 -14.57
N PHE A 168 15.95 -9.04 -14.76
CA PHE A 168 14.51 -8.83 -14.89
C PHE A 168 13.92 -8.14 -13.64
N VAL A 169 14.30 -8.58 -12.44
CA VAL A 169 13.88 -7.96 -11.19
C VAL A 169 14.37 -6.51 -11.09
N PHE A 170 15.59 -6.23 -11.53
CA PHE A 170 16.13 -4.86 -11.61
C PHE A 170 15.26 -3.96 -12.51
N PHE A 171 14.95 -4.40 -13.73
CA PHE A 171 14.10 -3.65 -14.66
C PHE A 171 12.67 -3.50 -14.15
N ALA A 172 12.11 -4.52 -13.50
CA ALA A 172 10.81 -4.41 -12.83
C ALA A 172 10.84 -3.31 -11.75
N GLY A 173 11.95 -3.18 -11.01
CA GLY A 173 12.21 -2.09 -10.07
C GLY A 173 12.16 -0.71 -10.74
N ILE A 174 12.86 -0.54 -11.87
CA ILE A 174 12.84 0.72 -12.65
C ILE A 174 11.41 1.06 -13.10
N ILE A 175 10.69 0.11 -13.67
CA ILE A 175 9.30 0.31 -14.12
C ILE A 175 8.43 0.74 -12.95
N LEU A 176 8.55 0.06 -11.81
CA LEU A 176 7.79 0.39 -10.60
C LEU A 176 8.09 1.82 -10.11
N SER A 177 9.36 2.23 -10.14
CA SER A 177 9.76 3.59 -9.78
C SER A 177 9.22 4.64 -10.75
N LEU A 178 9.27 4.39 -12.07
CA LEU A 178 8.71 5.30 -13.07
C LEU A 178 7.18 5.44 -12.92
N VAL A 179 6.47 4.32 -12.73
CA VAL A 179 5.03 4.30 -12.44
C VAL A 179 4.74 5.09 -11.16
N GLY A 180 5.55 4.91 -10.12
CA GLY A 180 5.45 5.66 -8.86
C GLY A 180 5.58 7.17 -9.04
N ILE A 181 6.56 7.62 -9.83
CA ILE A 181 6.75 9.04 -10.15
C ILE A 181 5.54 9.56 -10.94
N PHE A 182 5.13 8.85 -11.99
CA PHE A 182 4.03 9.25 -12.87
C PHE A 182 2.71 9.44 -12.11
N PHE A 183 2.37 8.50 -11.20
CA PHE A 183 1.16 8.58 -10.39
C PHE A 183 1.34 9.35 -9.06
N LYS A 184 2.49 9.98 -8.83
CA LYS A 184 2.84 10.69 -7.59
C LYS A 184 2.70 9.81 -6.33
N ARG A 185 2.98 8.51 -6.48
CA ARG A 185 2.96 7.46 -5.44
C ARG A 185 4.38 7.09 -5.04
N ILE A 186 4.93 7.82 -4.09
CA ILE A 186 6.32 7.67 -3.59
C ILE A 186 6.60 6.31 -2.95
N GLU A 187 5.56 5.63 -2.45
CA GLU A 187 5.66 4.25 -1.96
C GLU A 187 6.09 3.25 -3.05
N PHE A 188 5.67 3.45 -4.31
CA PHE A 188 6.10 2.63 -5.44
C PHE A 188 7.54 2.94 -5.83
N VAL A 189 7.92 4.22 -5.74
CA VAL A 189 9.30 4.66 -5.98
C VAL A 189 10.24 3.99 -5.01
N GLY A 190 9.90 4.01 -3.71
CA GLY A 190 10.72 3.37 -2.68
C GLY A 190 10.84 1.86 -2.86
N VAL A 191 9.74 1.14 -3.14
CA VAL A 191 9.82 -0.31 -3.38
C VAL A 191 10.60 -0.64 -4.67
N GLY A 192 10.44 0.17 -5.72
CA GLY A 192 11.17 -0.03 -6.99
C GLY A 192 12.66 0.18 -6.83
N LEU A 193 13.06 1.23 -6.10
CA LEU A 193 14.45 1.49 -5.75
C LEU A 193 15.07 0.37 -4.89
N LEU A 194 14.30 -0.26 -4.01
CA LEU A 194 14.78 -1.42 -3.24
C LEU A 194 15.07 -2.63 -4.14
N PHE A 195 14.19 -2.93 -5.12
CA PHE A 195 14.49 -3.97 -6.11
C PHE A 195 15.77 -3.66 -6.87
N CYS A 196 15.94 -2.41 -7.34
CA CYS A 196 17.17 -1.97 -8.01
C CYS A 196 18.40 -2.12 -7.10
N GLN A 197 18.31 -1.70 -5.84
CA GLN A 197 19.40 -1.79 -4.87
C GLN A 197 19.83 -3.23 -4.63
N LYS A 198 18.88 -4.15 -4.50
CA LYS A 198 19.14 -5.58 -4.25
C LYS A 198 19.71 -6.32 -5.44
N THR A 199 19.49 -5.81 -6.65
CA THR A 199 19.84 -6.51 -7.91
C THR A 199 20.89 -5.78 -8.75
N ILE A 200 21.46 -4.68 -8.25
CA ILE A 200 22.48 -3.89 -8.96
C ILE A 200 23.72 -4.72 -9.33
N ASP A 201 24.10 -5.70 -8.50
CA ASP A 201 25.25 -6.57 -8.75
C ASP A 201 25.04 -7.51 -9.95
N ALA A 202 23.79 -7.73 -10.37
CA ALA A 202 23.49 -8.45 -11.60
C ALA A 202 23.60 -7.56 -12.86
N MET A 203 23.66 -6.24 -12.68
CA MET A 203 23.78 -5.27 -13.76
C MET A 203 25.21 -4.76 -13.95
N VAL A 204 25.93 -4.58 -12.84
CA VAL A 204 27.29 -4.04 -12.82
C VAL A 204 28.21 -5.13 -12.32
N THR A 205 29.04 -5.68 -13.21
CA THR A 205 29.96 -6.77 -12.89
C THR A 205 31.16 -6.32 -12.05
N ASP A 206 31.50 -5.04 -12.09
CA ASP A 206 32.54 -4.45 -11.25
C ASP A 206 32.00 -4.24 -9.82
N PRO A 207 32.55 -4.94 -8.80
CA PRO A 207 32.05 -4.86 -7.43
C PRO A 207 32.14 -3.46 -6.81
N GLU A 208 33.19 -2.69 -7.12
CA GLU A 208 33.39 -1.36 -6.56
C GLU A 208 32.34 -0.38 -7.10
N ILE A 209 32.10 -0.44 -8.41
CA ILE A 209 31.09 0.37 -9.08
C ILE A 209 29.68 -0.03 -8.61
N ALA A 210 29.40 -1.33 -8.49
CA ALA A 210 28.12 -1.83 -8.00
C ALA A 210 27.84 -1.39 -6.55
N GLN A 211 28.87 -1.40 -5.70
CA GLN A 211 28.77 -0.90 -4.32
C GLN A 211 28.49 0.60 -4.27
N PHE A 212 29.15 1.39 -5.11
CA PHE A 212 28.90 2.84 -5.21
C PHE A 212 27.44 3.13 -5.57
N PHE A 213 26.90 2.49 -6.63
CA PHE A 213 25.49 2.65 -7.01
C PHE A 213 24.53 2.14 -5.94
N SER A 214 24.85 1.01 -5.30
CA SER A 214 24.07 0.47 -4.18
C SER A 214 23.97 1.48 -3.03
N LEU A 215 25.06 2.16 -2.68
CA LEU A 215 25.09 3.19 -1.64
C LEU A 215 24.29 4.42 -2.05
N ALA A 216 24.44 4.87 -3.30
CA ALA A 216 23.69 6.01 -3.83
C ALA A 216 22.17 5.77 -3.77
N ILE A 217 21.71 4.57 -4.15
CA ILE A 217 20.29 4.20 -4.06
C ILE A 217 19.82 4.20 -2.60
N TRP A 218 20.65 3.71 -1.66
CA TRP A 218 20.32 3.74 -0.23
C TRP A 218 20.16 5.17 0.31
N ILE A 219 21.04 6.09 -0.07
CA ILE A 219 20.92 7.51 0.33
C ILE A 219 19.60 8.09 -0.18
N ILE A 220 19.23 7.83 -1.44
CA ILE A 220 17.96 8.27 -2.02
C ILE A 220 16.77 7.67 -1.25
N LEU A 221 16.83 6.37 -0.92
CA LEU A 221 15.79 5.70 -0.12
C LEU A 221 15.61 6.36 1.25
N VAL A 222 16.70 6.68 1.95
CA VAL A 222 16.65 7.36 3.26
C VAL A 222 15.98 8.73 3.13
N VAL A 223 16.39 9.54 2.14
CA VAL A 223 15.78 10.84 1.87
C VAL A 223 14.29 10.70 1.57
N LEU A 224 13.91 9.69 0.78
CA LEU A 224 12.52 9.41 0.43
C LEU A 224 11.72 9.03 1.68
N ILE A 225 12.25 8.20 2.57
CA ILE A 225 11.60 7.82 3.83
C ILE A 225 11.40 9.02 4.73
N ILE A 226 12.41 9.89 4.87
CA ILE A 226 12.30 11.12 5.67
C ILE A 226 11.21 12.03 5.09
N PHE A 227 11.27 12.28 3.78
CA PHE A 227 10.27 13.08 3.07
C PHE A 227 8.86 12.50 3.22
N TYR A 228 8.71 11.18 3.09
CA TYR A 228 7.45 10.47 3.29
C TYR A 228 6.91 10.69 4.70
N THR A 229 7.77 10.55 5.70
CA THR A 229 7.42 10.71 7.12
C THR A 229 6.99 12.14 7.43
N ILE A 230 7.69 13.15 6.91
CA ILE A 230 7.30 14.57 7.07
C ILE A 230 5.92 14.81 6.45
N ARG A 231 5.71 14.37 5.21
CA ARG A 231 4.43 14.53 4.50
C ARG A 231 3.27 13.84 5.22
N LEU A 232 3.53 12.71 5.88
CA LEU A 232 2.54 12.04 6.72
C LEU A 232 2.25 12.84 8.00
N SER A 233 3.28 13.36 8.65
CA SER A 233 3.14 14.18 9.86
C SER A 233 2.34 15.46 9.61
N GLU A 234 2.53 16.11 8.46
CA GLU A 234 1.78 17.30 8.07
C GLU A 234 0.28 17.01 7.87
N ARG A 235 -0.06 15.85 7.28
CA ARG A 235 -1.47 15.43 7.12
C ARG A 235 -2.18 15.22 8.45
N THR A 236 -1.45 14.83 9.49
CA THR A 236 -1.97 14.68 10.86
C THR A 236 -1.99 15.98 11.67
N LYS A 237 -1.31 17.04 11.23
CA LYS A 237 -1.36 18.37 11.88
C LYS A 237 -2.42 19.29 11.29
N SER A 238 -2.87 19.03 10.06
CA SER A 238 -3.99 19.71 9.42
C SER A 238 -5.36 19.11 9.78
N SER A 239 -5.41 18.27 10.81
CA SER A 239 -6.63 17.72 11.41
C SER A 239 -6.76 18.19 12.84
#